data_AF-A0A151TRL6-F1
#
_entry.id   AF-A0A151TRL6-F1
#
_cell.length_a   1.000
_cell.length_b   1.000
_cell.length_c   1.000
_cell.angle_alpha   90.00
_cell.angle_beta   90.00
_cell.angle_gamma   90.00
#
_symmetry.space_group_name_H-M   'P 1'
#
loop_
_entity.id
_entity.type
_entity.pdbx_description
1 polymer ?
#
loop_
_entity_poly.entity_id
_entity_poly.type
_entity_poly.pdbx_seq_one_letter_code
_entity_poly.pdbx_strand_id
1 'polypeptide(L)'
;MDILGLFPPAKGQVKFLIVAVDHFTKWIEVEAVATITAINVQKFFWRNVITGFEIPYALITDNGLQFTDCRFNDFLSGLGIKHKMTLVEHPRSNG
;
A
#
# COMPACT_ATOMS: atom_id res chain seq x y z
N MET A 1 2.97 -1.81 3.26
CA MET A 1 2.41 -0.73 2.44
C MET A 1 1.54 0.11 3.35
N ASP A 2 1.68 1.42 3.22
CA ASP A 2 1.06 2.41 4.09
C ASP A 2 0.60 3.60 3.25
N ILE A 3 -0.33 4.40 3.77
CA ILE A 3 -0.74 5.65 3.14
C ILE A 3 -0.47 6.83 4.07
N LEU A 4 0.42 7.70 3.63
CA LEU A 4 0.70 8.96 4.28
C LEU A 4 -0.23 10.03 3.70
N GLY A 5 -0.77 10.90 4.53
CA GLY A 5 -1.84 11.78 4.11
C GLY A 5 -1.90 13.13 4.79
N LEU A 6 -2.86 13.93 4.29
CA LEU A 6 -3.13 15.31 4.69
C LEU A 6 -1.94 16.26 4.43
N PHE A 7 -1.24 16.05 3.32
CA PHE A 7 -0.25 17.02 2.85
C PHE A 7 -0.90 18.27 2.25
N PRO A 8 -0.21 19.43 2.25
CA PRO A 8 -0.63 20.58 1.45
C PRO A 8 -0.86 20.15 -0.01
N PRO A 9 -2.03 20.45 -0.61
CA PRO A 9 -2.35 19.97 -1.93
C PRO A 9 -1.40 20.57 -2.98
N ALA A 10 -0.81 19.70 -3.80
CA ALA A 10 -0.02 20.14 -4.95
C ALA A 10 -0.88 20.20 -6.23
N LYS A 11 -0.24 20.47 -7.38
CA LYS A 11 -0.91 20.49 -8.68
C LYS A 11 -1.71 19.20 -8.89
N GLY A 12 -3.00 19.33 -9.24
CA GLY A 12 -3.91 18.19 -9.38
C GLY A 12 -4.52 17.68 -8.07
N GLN A 13 -4.45 18.45 -6.97
CA GLN A 13 -5.04 18.12 -5.67
C GLN A 13 -4.46 16.84 -5.03
N VAL A 14 -3.26 16.42 -5.46
CA VAL A 14 -2.53 15.32 -4.83
C VAL A 14 -2.13 15.71 -3.40
N LYS A 15 -2.53 14.88 -2.44
CA LYS A 15 -2.39 15.16 -0.99
C LYS A 15 -2.15 13.92 -0.15
N PHE A 16 -1.99 12.77 -0.80
CA PHE A 16 -1.70 11.48 -0.20
C PHE A 16 -0.54 10.83 -0.92
N LEU A 17 0.23 10.02 -0.21
CA LEU A 17 1.31 9.19 -0.73
C LEU A 17 0.99 7.74 -0.38
N ILE A 18 0.92 6.87 -1.37
CA ILE A 18 0.92 5.41 -1.17
C ILE A 18 2.38 4.98 -1.13
N VAL A 19 2.78 4.29 -0.08
CA VAL A 19 4.17 3.89 0.15
C VAL A 19 4.25 2.37 0.33
N ALA A 20 5.08 1.70 -0.45
CA ALA A 20 5.48 0.32 -0.21
C ALA A 20 6.97 0.27 0.10
N VAL A 21 7.33 -0.55 1.09
CA VAL A 21 8.72 -0.78 1.46
C VAL A 21 8.95 -2.28 1.41
N ASP A 22 9.92 -2.70 0.62
CA ASP A 22 10.40 -4.08 0.67
C ASP A 22 11.13 -4.33 1.99
N HIS A 23 10.76 -5.40 2.68
CA HIS A 23 11.27 -5.67 4.02
C HIS A 23 12.77 -6.01 4.03
N PHE A 24 13.26 -6.69 2.97
CA PHE A 24 14.62 -7.21 2.92
C PHE A 24 15.63 -6.18 2.41
N THR A 25 15.36 -5.59 1.25
CA THR A 25 16.24 -4.63 0.58
C THR A 25 16.05 -3.21 1.12
N LYS A 26 14.97 -2.96 1.87
CA LYS A 26 14.51 -1.62 2.27
C LYS A 26 14.25 -0.71 1.07
N TRP A 27 14.02 -1.26 -0.12
CA TRP A 27 13.62 -0.49 -1.30
C TRP A 27 12.25 0.14 -1.09
N ILE A 28 12.07 1.39 -1.53
CA ILE A 28 10.87 2.18 -1.30
C ILE A 28 10.23 2.56 -2.63
N GLU A 29 8.95 2.21 -2.78
CA GLU A 29 8.08 2.66 -3.86
C GLU A 29 7.08 3.66 -3.32
N VAL A 30 6.90 4.80 -4.02
CA VAL A 30 5.99 5.88 -3.60
C VAL A 30 5.19 6.41 -4.78
N GLU A 31 3.88 6.56 -4.61
CA GLU A 31 3.01 7.23 -5.58
C GLU A 31 2.11 8.27 -4.91
N ALA A 32 2.08 9.48 -5.49
CA ALA A 32 1.23 10.56 -5.02
C ALA A 32 -0.16 10.50 -5.65
N VAL A 33 -1.21 10.54 -4.84
CA VAL A 33 -2.60 10.46 -5.29
C VAL A 33 -3.48 11.58 -4.70
N ALA A 34 -4.48 12.00 -5.47
CA ALA A 34 -5.48 12.99 -5.02
C ALA A 34 -6.54 12.38 -4.10
N THR A 35 -6.86 11.11 -4.32
CA THR A 35 -7.88 10.36 -3.56
C THR A 35 -7.37 8.97 -3.23
N ILE A 36 -7.67 8.53 -2.00
CA ILE A 36 -7.39 7.17 -1.56
C ILE A 36 -8.58 6.30 -1.99
N THR A 37 -8.35 5.38 -2.92
CA THR A 37 -9.35 4.40 -3.36
C THR A 37 -8.68 3.03 -3.50
N ALA A 38 -9.43 1.96 -3.31
CA ALA A 38 -8.92 0.60 -3.51
C ALA A 38 -8.35 0.40 -4.93
N ILE A 39 -8.95 1.04 -5.94
CA ILE A 39 -8.47 1.01 -7.33
C ILE A 39 -7.07 1.65 -7.46
N ASN A 40 -6.85 2.80 -6.82
CA ASN A 40 -5.55 3.47 -6.85
C ASN A 40 -4.49 2.62 -6.14
N VAL A 41 -4.84 2.03 -4.99
CA VAL A 41 -3.95 1.10 -4.26
C VAL A 41 -3.59 -0.12 -5.10
N GLN A 42 -4.57 -0.74 -5.75
CA GLN A 42 -4.33 -1.90 -6.60
C GLN A 42 -3.45 -1.56 -7.81
N LYS A 43 -3.69 -0.41 -8.46
CA LYS A 43 -2.87 0.08 -9.58
C LYS A 43 -1.42 0.33 -9.16
N PHE A 44 -1.23 1.00 -8.02
CA PHE A 44 0.08 1.23 -7.43
C PHE A 44 0.80 -0.09 -7.18
N PHE A 45 0.13 -1.03 -6.50
CA PHE A 45 0.72 -2.31 -6.13
C PHE A 45 1.08 -3.15 -7.37
N TRP A 46 0.21 -3.19 -8.38
CA TRP A 46 0.50 -3.90 -9.63
C TRP A 46 1.72 -3.31 -10.35
N ARG A 47 1.76 -1.99 -10.55
CA ARG A 47 2.79 -1.31 -11.34
C ARG A 47 4.15 -1.24 -10.66
N ASN A 48 4.16 -1.00 -9.36
CA ASN A 48 5.40 -0.68 -8.66
C ASN A 48 5.94 -1.87 -7.87
N VAL A 49 5.07 -2.79 -7.41
CA VAL A 49 5.50 -3.98 -6.66
C VAL A 49 5.55 -5.21 -7.56
N ILE A 50 4.44 -5.59 -8.20
CA ILE A 50 4.35 -6.85 -8.95
C ILE A 50 5.21 -6.82 -10.22
N THR A 51 5.10 -5.77 -11.04
CA THR A 51 5.87 -5.70 -12.29
C THR A 51 7.33 -5.30 -12.12
N GLY A 52 7.69 -4.71 -10.97
CA GLY A 52 9.04 -4.20 -10.71
C GLY A 52 9.98 -5.21 -10.06
N PHE A 53 9.47 -6.03 -9.15
CA PHE A 53 10.28 -6.95 -8.35
C PHE A 53 9.98 -8.40 -8.72
N GLU A 54 8.91 -8.93 -8.15
CA GLU A 54 8.37 -10.27 -8.27
C GLU A 54 7.12 -10.30 -7.36
N ILE A 55 6.34 -11.38 -7.37
CA ILE A 55 5.18 -11.50 -6.49
C ILE A 55 5.66 -11.69 -5.04
N PRO A 56 5.34 -10.77 -4.10
CA PRO A 56 5.80 -10.89 -2.73
C PRO A 56 5.06 -12.02 -2.00
N TYR A 57 5.73 -12.69 -1.07
CA TYR A 57 5.12 -13.73 -0.26
C TYR A 57 3.97 -13.21 0.62
N ALA A 58 4.14 -12.00 1.17
CA ALA A 58 3.15 -11.37 2.04
C ALA A 58 3.12 -9.85 1.83
N LEU A 59 1.93 -9.28 1.95
CA LEU A 59 1.73 -7.85 2.04
C LEU A 59 1.32 -7.51 3.48
N ILE A 60 2.04 -6.58 4.10
CA ILE A 60 1.69 -6.04 5.41
C ILE A 60 1.15 -4.62 5.21
N THR A 61 -0.07 -4.34 5.66
CA THR A 61 -0.64 -2.98 5.65
C THR A 61 -1.05 -2.53 7.04
N ASP A 62 -1.27 -1.23 7.21
CA ASP A 62 -2.04 -0.75 8.36
C ASP A 62 -3.50 -1.24 8.26
N ASN A 63 -4.26 -1.12 9.34
CA ASN A 63 -5.68 -1.50 9.37
C ASN A 63 -6.60 -0.43 8.71
N GLY A 64 -6.06 0.41 7.84
CA GLY A 64 -6.82 1.43 7.14
C GLY A 64 -7.94 0.81 6.30
N LEU A 65 -9.13 1.41 6.34
CA LEU A 65 -10.32 0.93 5.61
C LEU A 65 -10.05 0.72 4.12
N GLN A 66 -9.15 1.51 3.54
CA GLN A 66 -8.74 1.41 2.15
C GLN A 66 -8.05 0.08 1.77
N PHE A 67 -7.51 -0.66 2.75
CA PHE A 67 -6.90 -1.98 2.57
C PHE A 67 -7.83 -3.13 2.98
N THR A 68 -8.96 -2.81 3.62
CA THR A 68 -10.00 -3.79 3.99
C THR A 68 -10.99 -4.09 2.86
N ASP A 69 -10.83 -3.46 1.70
CA ASP A 69 -11.68 -3.67 0.52
C ASP A 69 -11.62 -5.13 0.05
N CYS A 70 -12.79 -5.75 -0.15
CA CYS A 70 -12.89 -7.15 -0.56
C CYS A 70 -12.23 -7.42 -1.92
N ARG A 71 -12.33 -6.48 -2.87
CA ARG A 71 -11.74 -6.65 -4.21
C ARG A 71 -10.23 -6.64 -4.17
N PHE A 72 -9.65 -5.80 -3.30
CA PHE A 72 -8.20 -5.78 -3.10
C PHE A 72 -7.73 -7.09 -2.46
N ASN A 73 -8.44 -7.60 -1.46
CA ASN A 73 -8.14 -8.89 -0.85
C ASN A 73 -8.27 -10.07 -1.83
N ASP A 74 -9.31 -10.09 -2.66
CA ASP A 74 -9.51 -11.12 -3.69
C ASP A 74 -8.38 -11.09 -4.73
N PHE A 75 -7.96 -9.88 -5.13
CA PHE A 75 -6.83 -9.68 -6.03
C PHE A 75 -5.52 -10.22 -5.45
N LEU A 76 -5.22 -9.94 -4.17
CA LEU A 76 -4.03 -10.49 -3.49
C LEU A 76 -4.09 -12.01 -3.38
N SER A 77 -5.26 -12.55 -3.03
CA SER A 77 -5.51 -13.98 -2.93
C SER A 77 -5.29 -14.69 -4.27
N GLY A 78 -5.77 -14.09 -5.37
CA GLY A 78 -5.55 -14.59 -6.74
C GLY A 78 -4.07 -14.64 -7.15
N LEU A 79 -3.22 -13.84 -6.52
CA LEU A 79 -1.76 -13.86 -6.70
C LEU A 79 -1.03 -14.75 -5.68
N GLY A 80 -1.75 -15.38 -4.75
CA GLY A 80 -1.17 -16.19 -3.67
C GLY A 80 -0.48 -15.37 -2.56
N ILE A 81 -0.73 -14.06 -2.51
CA ILE A 81 -0.09 -13.15 -1.56
C ILE A 81 -0.83 -13.20 -0.22
N LYS A 82 -0.10 -13.43 0.87
CA LYS A 82 -0.68 -13.41 2.23
C LYS A 82 -0.85 -11.97 2.70
N HIS A 83 -2.09 -11.51 2.80
CA HIS A 83 -2.37 -10.20 3.37
C HIS A 83 -2.38 -10.25 4.92
N LYS A 84 -1.58 -9.40 5.54
CA LYS A 84 -1.52 -9.21 7.00
C LYS A 84 -1.78 -7.75 7.33
N MET A 85 -2.70 -7.48 8.24
CA MET A 85 -2.96 -6.13 8.74
C MET A 85 -2.30 -5.96 10.11
N THR A 86 -1.68 -4.81 10.34
CA THR A 86 -1.18 -4.42 11.68
C THR A 86 -2.32 -3.81 12.49
N LEU A 87 -2.29 -3.99 13.82
CA LEU A 87 -3.27 -3.37 14.72
C LEU A 87 -3.06 -1.84 14.79
N VAL A 88 -4.16 -1.08 14.87
CA VAL A 88 -4.18 0.40 14.88
C VAL A 88 -3.44 1.02 16.07
N GLU A 89 -3.21 0.26 17.14
CA GLU A 89 -2.49 0.75 18.31
C GLU A 89 -1.10 0.12 18.33
N HIS A 90 -0.10 0.83 17.80
CA HIS A 90 1.28 0.96 18.31
C HIS A 90 2.16 1.60 17.22
N PRO A 91 2.46 2.92 17.29
CA PRO A 91 3.39 3.63 16.40
C PRO A 91 4.85 3.14 16.45
N ARG A 92 5.11 1.95 17.00
CA ARG A 92 6.44 1.45 17.32
C ARG A 92 6.54 -0.04 17.03
N SER A 93 6.43 -0.41 15.77
CA SER A 93 6.82 -1.76 15.30
C SER A 93 7.29 -1.78 13.83
N ASN A 94 7.83 -0.66 13.33
CA ASN A 94 8.76 -0.69 12.18
C ASN A 94 10.16 -0.45 12.72
N GLY A 95 10.79 -1.53 13.19
CA GLY A 95 12.24 -1.67 13.32
C GLY A 95 12.77 -2.52 12.17
#